data_AF-A0A4R7DSM0-F1
#
_entry.id   AF-A0A4R7DSM0-F1
#
_cell.length_a   1.000
_cell.length_b   1.000
_cell.length_c   1.000
_cell.angle_alpha   90.00
_cell.angle_beta   90.00
_cell.angle_gamma   90.00
#
_symmetry.space_group_name_H-M   'P 1'
#
loop_
_entity.id
_entity.type
_entity.pdbx_description
1 polymer ?
#
loop_
_entity_poly.entity_id
_entity_poly.type
_entity_poly.pdbx_seq_one_letter_code
_entity_poly.pdbx_strand_id
1 'polypeptide(L)'
;MMELYFLVSVFVGMAVIVDGVVLYKARGVCWTNKIQSFTTTIEFLWVIASIIAVFTLEFSQLQILIPSLYVAHNIFGWAYGSYLVSKSPEVKNGTEALVIPYWYLMFGLTVGIVFSISSLWAFILL
;
A
#
# COMPACT_ATOMS: atom_id res chain seq x y z
N MET A 1 -17.63 6.86 12.61
CA MET A 1 -17.29 6.05 11.41
C MET A 1 -16.04 6.57 10.70
N MET A 2 -15.94 7.87 10.44
CA MET A 2 -14.76 8.46 9.80
C MET A 2 -13.49 8.45 10.67
N GLU A 3 -13.63 8.75 11.97
CA GLU A 3 -12.54 8.63 12.95
C GLU A 3 -11.93 7.22 12.94
N LEU A 4 -12.78 6.19 12.96
CA LEU A 4 -12.36 4.79 12.90
C LEU A 4 -11.63 4.49 11.59
N TYR A 5 -12.12 5.00 10.46
CA TYR A 5 -11.45 4.85 9.16
C TYR A 5 -10.02 5.42 9.21
N PHE A 6 -9.84 6.66 9.70
CA PHE A 6 -8.50 7.25 9.78
C PHE A 6 -7.60 6.57 10.79
N LEU A 7 -8.13 6.20 11.96
CA LEU A 7 -7.36 5.46 12.97
C LEU A 7 -6.82 4.15 12.40
N VAL A 8 -7.65 3.35 11.74
CA VAL A 8 -7.19 2.10 11.14
C VAL A 8 -6.26 2.36 9.95
N SER A 9 -6.49 3.41 9.17
CA SER A 9 -5.60 3.82 8.06
C SER A 9 -4.19 4.16 8.54
N VAL A 10 -4.01 4.69 9.76
CA VAL A 10 -2.67 4.87 10.36
C VAL A 10 -1.95 3.53 10.49
N PHE A 11 -2.63 2.50 11.02
CA PHE A 11 -2.07 1.16 11.17
C PHE A 11 -1.79 0.48 9.84
N VAL A 12 -2.65 0.67 8.84
CA VAL A 12 -2.42 0.14 7.49
C VAL A 12 -1.22 0.82 6.83
N GLY A 13 -1.07 2.14 6.96
CA GLY A 13 0.14 2.81 6.47
C GLY A 13 1.41 2.30 7.15
N MET A 14 1.35 1.96 8.45
CA MET A 14 2.47 1.30 9.13
C MET A 14 2.76 -0.09 8.56
N ALA A 15 1.73 -0.86 8.16
CA ALA A 15 1.92 -2.14 7.47
C ALA A 15 2.66 -1.96 6.13
N VAL A 16 2.29 -0.94 5.34
CA VAL A 16 2.98 -0.58 4.08
C VAL A 16 4.45 -0.24 4.34
N ILE A 17 4.74 0.50 5.42
CA ILE A 17 6.13 0.81 5.80
C ILE A 17 6.89 -0.47 6.17
N VAL A 18 6.28 -1.37 6.93
CA VAL A 18 6.89 -2.66 7.30
C VAL A 18 7.21 -3.46 6.03
N ASP A 19 6.30 -3.52 5.06
CA ASP A 19 6.54 -4.20 3.78
C ASP A 19 7.68 -3.57 2.98
N GLY A 20 7.72 -2.24 2.91
CA GLY A 20 8.83 -1.51 2.31
C GLY A 20 10.19 -1.83 2.95
N VAL A 21 10.24 -1.90 4.29
CA VAL A 21 11.47 -2.24 5.03
C VAL A 21 11.87 -3.70 4.83
N VAL A 22 10.90 -4.62 4.83
CA VAL A 22 11.14 -6.05 4.58
C VAL A 22 11.71 -6.24 3.18
N LEU A 23 11.07 -5.66 2.17
CA LEU A 23 11.54 -5.72 0.79
C LEU A 23 12.90 -5.07 0.61
N TYR A 24 13.15 -3.93 1.26
CA TYR A 24 14.46 -3.28 1.23
C TYR A 24 15.56 -4.22 1.76
N LYS A 25 15.33 -4.86 2.91
CA LYS A 25 16.26 -5.84 3.50
C LYS A 25 16.45 -7.07 2.61
N ALA A 26 15.40 -7.47 1.89
CA ALA A 26 15.42 -8.56 0.91
C ALA A 26 15.96 -8.15 -0.47
N ARG A 27 16.53 -6.94 -0.62
CA ARG A 27 17.01 -6.40 -1.92
C ARG A 27 15.94 -6.43 -3.03
N GLY A 28 14.69 -6.21 -2.65
CA GLY A 28 13.54 -6.17 -3.55
C GLY A 28 12.93 -7.52 -3.90
N VAL A 29 13.48 -8.64 -3.41
CA VAL A 29 12.91 -9.97 -3.65
C VAL A 29 11.57 -10.10 -2.92
N CYS A 30 10.50 -10.37 -3.66
CA CYS A 30 9.16 -10.58 -3.11
C CYS A 30 9.01 -11.96 -2.44
N TRP A 31 8.04 -12.06 -1.53
CA TRP A 31 7.57 -13.32 -0.92
C TRP A 31 8.64 -14.08 -0.12
N THR A 32 9.63 -13.36 0.39
CA THR A 32 10.72 -13.94 1.18
C THR A 32 10.29 -14.38 2.58
N ASN A 33 9.17 -13.84 3.10
CA ASN A 33 8.69 -14.19 4.43
C ASN A 33 7.16 -14.09 4.55
N LYS A 34 6.62 -14.70 5.62
CA LYS A 34 5.19 -14.72 5.93
C LYS A 34 4.62 -13.37 6.38
N ILE A 35 5.48 -12.46 6.85
CA ILE A 35 5.06 -11.11 7.26
C ILE A 35 4.51 -10.38 6.04
N GLN A 36 5.23 -10.43 4.93
CA GLN A 36 4.83 -9.80 3.68
C GLN A 36 3.48 -10.30 3.15
N SER A 37 3.19 -11.60 3.26
CA SER A 37 1.89 -12.13 2.86
C SER A 37 0.74 -11.58 3.73
N PHE A 38 0.99 -11.40 5.03
CA PHE A 38 -0.01 -10.90 5.97
C PHE A 38 -0.32 -9.42 5.77
N THR A 39 0.71 -8.58 5.71
CA THR A 39 0.63 -7.13 5.45
C THR A 39 0.02 -6.83 4.08
N THR A 40 0.48 -7.48 3.01
CA THR A 40 -0.11 -7.32 1.67
C THR A 40 -1.60 -7.70 1.64
N THR A 41 -2.03 -8.70 2.42
CA THR A 41 -3.46 -9.05 2.54
C THR A 41 -4.25 -7.93 3.23
N ILE A 42 -3.72 -7.36 4.31
CA ILE A 42 -4.32 -6.21 5.00
C ILE A 42 -4.44 -5.02 4.05
N GLU A 43 -3.38 -4.70 3.31
CA GLU A 43 -3.36 -3.60 2.36
C GLU A 43 -4.41 -3.79 1.26
N PHE A 44 -4.49 -4.98 0.67
CA PHE A 44 -5.50 -5.30 -0.34
C PHE A 44 -6.93 -5.10 0.19
N LEU A 45 -7.24 -5.63 1.37
CA LEU A 45 -8.56 -5.46 1.99
C LEU A 45 -8.84 -3.99 2.31
N TRP A 46 -7.81 -3.24 2.69
CA TRP A 46 -7.95 -1.81 2.98
C TRP A 46 -8.19 -0.97 1.73
N VAL A 47 -7.70 -1.38 0.55
CA VAL A 47 -8.06 -0.73 -0.71
C VAL A 47 -9.56 -0.84 -0.96
N ILE A 48 -10.15 -2.02 -0.74
CA ILE A 48 -11.60 -2.23 -0.87
C ILE A 48 -12.36 -1.34 0.13
N ALA A 49 -11.93 -1.34 1.40
CA ALA A 49 -12.51 -0.47 2.42
C ALA A 49 -12.40 1.02 2.06
N SER A 50 -11.27 1.44 1.48
CA SER A 50 -11.02 2.83 1.06
C SER A 50 -11.93 3.24 -0.11
N ILE A 51 -12.14 2.35 -1.08
CA ILE A 51 -13.10 2.57 -2.16
C ILE A 51 -14.51 2.76 -1.59
N ILE A 52 -14.95 1.86 -0.71
CA ILE A 52 -16.27 1.97 -0.07
C ILE A 52 -16.38 3.28 0.72
N ALA A 53 -15.33 3.63 1.48
CA ALA A 53 -15.30 4.85 2.28
C ALA A 53 -15.49 6.11 1.43
N VAL A 54 -14.85 6.20 0.26
CA VAL A 54 -14.99 7.35 -0.66
C VAL A 54 -16.44 7.59 -1.07
N PHE A 55 -17.24 6.53 -1.21
CA PHE A 55 -18.64 6.64 -1.64
C PHE A 55 -19.65 6.69 -0.48
N THR A 56 -19.23 6.40 0.75
CA THR A 56 -20.16 6.24 1.89
C THR A 56 -19.91 7.18 3.06
N LEU A 57 -18.72 7.79 3.16
CA LEU A 57 -18.37 8.73 4.22
C LEU A 57 -18.34 10.18 3.70
N GLU A 58 -18.74 11.11 4.56
CA GLU A 58 -18.84 12.54 4.25
C GLU A 58 -17.50 13.28 4.45
N PHE A 59 -16.52 13.01 3.59
CA PHE A 59 -15.21 13.65 3.71
C PHE A 59 -15.23 15.14 3.31
N SER A 60 -14.43 15.96 4.01
CA SER A 60 -14.03 17.28 3.48
C SER A 60 -13.13 17.14 2.25
N GLN A 61 -12.95 18.26 1.53
CA GLN A 61 -12.14 18.31 0.30
C GLN A 61 -10.70 17.81 0.47
N LEU A 62 -10.10 18.00 1.65
CA LEU A 62 -8.74 17.52 1.92
C LEU A 62 -8.73 16.07 2.41
N GLN A 63 -9.72 15.68 3.22
CA GLN A 63 -9.83 14.33 3.77
C GLN A 63 -10.05 13.27 2.69
N ILE A 64 -10.84 13.57 1.66
CA ILE A 64 -11.10 12.63 0.56
C ILE A 64 -9.83 12.25 -0.23
N LEU A 65 -8.80 13.11 -0.20
CA LEU A 65 -7.53 12.84 -0.88
C LEU A 65 -6.79 11.65 -0.26
N ILE A 66 -6.96 11.40 1.04
CA ILE A 66 -6.28 10.33 1.76
C ILE A 66 -6.67 8.94 1.21
N PRO A 67 -7.95 8.50 1.23
CA PRO A 67 -8.36 7.26 0.58
C PRO A 67 -8.09 7.27 -0.92
N SER A 68 -8.31 8.41 -1.61
CA SER A 68 -8.17 8.47 -3.06
C SER A 68 -6.75 8.21 -3.54
N LEU A 69 -5.75 8.82 -2.88
CA LEU A 69 -4.34 8.60 -3.20
C LEU A 69 -3.88 7.19 -2.83
N TYR A 70 -4.38 6.64 -1.73
CA TYR A 70 -4.08 5.26 -1.33
C TYR A 70 -4.61 4.24 -2.35
N VAL A 71 -5.84 4.40 -2.81
CA VAL A 71 -6.45 3.58 -3.86
C VAL A 71 -5.67 3.72 -5.17
N ALA A 72 -5.37 4.96 -5.59
CA ALA A 72 -4.62 5.21 -6.80
C ALA A 72 -3.23 4.54 -6.76
N HIS A 73 -2.49 4.72 -5.67
CA HIS A 73 -1.19 4.08 -5.47
C HIS A 73 -1.25 2.57 -5.68
N ASN A 74 -2.23 1.90 -5.06
CA ASN A 74 -2.37 0.45 -5.15
C ASN A 74 -2.72 -0.01 -6.56
N ILE A 75 -3.66 0.66 -7.23
CA ILE A 75 -4.02 0.33 -8.62
C ILE A 75 -2.81 0.47 -9.55
N PHE A 76 -2.07 1.57 -9.45
CA PHE A 76 -0.85 1.76 -10.24
C PHE A 76 0.23 0.76 -9.86
N GLY A 77 0.32 0.37 -8.58
CA GLY A 77 1.27 -0.62 -8.13
C GLY A 77 0.97 -2.02 -8.64
N TRP A 78 -0.29 -2.43 -8.70
CA TRP A 78 -0.68 -3.69 -9.33
C TRP A 78 -0.43 -3.67 -10.83
N ALA A 79 -0.73 -2.55 -11.50
CA ALA A 79 -0.42 -2.39 -12.92
C ALA A 79 1.09 -2.51 -13.18
N TYR A 80 1.92 -1.86 -12.35
CA TYR A 80 3.37 -1.93 -12.47
C TYR A 80 3.93 -3.32 -12.12
N GLY A 81 3.44 -3.97 -11.07
CA GLY A 81 3.81 -5.35 -10.73
C GLY A 81 3.45 -6.34 -11.86
N SER A 82 2.27 -6.18 -12.45
CA SER A 82 1.85 -6.97 -13.62
C SER A 82 2.77 -6.73 -14.82
N TYR A 83 3.16 -5.48 -15.05
CA TYR A 83 4.14 -5.13 -16.08
C TYR A 83 5.48 -5.81 -15.83
N LEU A 84 6.01 -5.79 -14.61
CA LEU A 84 7.27 -6.46 -14.27
C LEU A 84 7.20 -7.97 -14.53
N VAL A 85 6.13 -8.64 -14.07
CA VAL A 85 5.92 -10.07 -14.33
C VAL A 85 5.83 -10.37 -15.83
N SER A 86 5.20 -9.48 -16.62
CA SER A 86 5.09 -9.65 -18.07
C SER A 86 6.44 -9.56 -18.81
N LYS A 87 7.44 -8.90 -18.21
CA LYS A 87 8.78 -8.72 -18.78
C LYS A 87 9.78 -9.80 -18.38
N SER A 88 9.42 -10.68 -17.47
CA SER A 88 10.30 -11.73 -16.93
C SER A 88 9.66 -13.11 -17.09
N PRO A 89 9.95 -13.84 -18.20
CA PRO A 89 9.43 -15.18 -18.42
C PRO A 89 9.74 -16.15 -17.27
N GLU A 90 10.89 -16.01 -16.62
CA GLU A 90 11.33 -16.83 -15.48
C GLU A 90 10.42 -16.62 -14.26
N VAL A 91 10.05 -15.37 -13.98
CA VAL A 91 9.10 -15.03 -12.92
C VAL A 91 7.70 -15.56 -13.26
N LYS A 92 7.28 -15.41 -14.53
CA LYS A 92 5.98 -15.91 -14.99
C LYS A 92 5.86 -17.44 -14.90
N ASN A 93 6.95 -18.15 -15.18
CA ASN A 93 7.02 -19.61 -15.08
C ASN A 93 7.31 -20.10 -13.65
N GLY A 94 7.49 -19.18 -12.69
CA GLY A 94 7.75 -19.50 -11.28
C GLY A 94 9.15 -20.06 -11.00
N THR A 95 10.09 -19.93 -11.94
CA THR A 95 11.47 -20.41 -11.77
C THR A 95 12.34 -19.40 -11.04
N GLU A 96 11.95 -18.12 -11.05
CA GLU A 96 12.61 -17.05 -10.28
C GLU A 96 11.60 -16.22 -9.49
N ALA A 97 12.07 -15.60 -8.41
CA ALA A 97 11.27 -14.68 -7.63
C ALA A 97 11.21 -13.30 -8.30
N LEU A 98 10.07 -12.62 -8.19
CA LEU A 98 9.94 -11.24 -8.65
C LEU A 98 10.86 -10.33 -7.82
N VAL A 99 11.65 -9.50 -8.50
CA VAL A 99 12.49 -8.47 -7.88
C VAL A 99 11.95 -7.09 -8.21
N ILE A 100 11.59 -6.34 -7.17
CA ILE A 100 11.10 -4.97 -7.29
C ILE A 100 12.27 -4.00 -7.38
N PRO A 101 12.30 -3.10 -8.38
CA PRO A 101 13.35 -2.09 -8.51
C PRO A 101 13.44 -1.16 -7.30
N TYR A 102 14.67 -0.79 -6.93
CA TYR A 102 14.96 0.03 -5.75
C TYR A 102 14.15 1.32 -5.66
N TRP A 103 14.01 2.04 -6.78
CA TRP A 103 13.25 3.29 -6.80
C TRP A 103 11.78 3.08 -6.43
N TYR A 104 11.21 1.95 -6.85
CA TYR A 104 9.81 1.62 -6.58
C TYR A 104 9.61 1.19 -5.12
N LEU A 105 10.60 0.50 -4.53
CA LEU A 105 10.63 0.21 -3.10
C LEU A 105 10.59 1.49 -2.25
N MET A 106 11.45 2.46 -2.59
CA MET A 106 11.50 3.74 -1.88
C MET A 106 10.23 4.56 -2.07
N PHE A 107 9.64 4.49 -3.27
CA PHE A 107 8.34 5.10 -3.56
C PHE A 107 7.23 4.51 -2.68
N GLY A 108 7.10 3.18 -2.63
CA GLY A 108 6.10 2.51 -1.77
C GLY A 108 6.27 2.83 -0.29
N LEU A 109 7.52 2.82 0.21
CA LEU A 109 7.83 3.19 1.59
C LEU A 109 7.41 4.64 1.89
N THR A 110 7.68 5.56 0.98
CA THR A 110 7.29 6.97 1.11
C THR A 110 5.77 7.11 1.14
N VAL A 111 5.05 6.38 0.29
CA VAL A 111 3.58 6.38 0.30
C VAL A 111 3.04 5.88 1.64
N GLY A 112 3.60 4.82 2.20
CA GLY A 112 3.23 4.34 3.53
C GLY A 112 3.37 5.42 4.62
N ILE A 113 4.50 6.14 4.63
CA ILE A 113 4.73 7.25 5.57
C ILE A 113 3.72 8.38 5.37
N VAL A 114 3.54 8.84 4.14
CA VAL A 114 2.61 9.93 3.82
C VAL A 114 1.18 9.53 4.20
N PHE A 115 0.76 8.30 3.89
CA PHE A 115 -0.57 7.79 4.21
C PHE A 115 -0.79 7.70 5.72
N SER A 116 0.17 7.20 6.50
CA SER A 116 0.08 7.16 7.96
C SER A 116 -0.02 8.55 8.58
N ILE A 117 0.85 9.48 8.18
CA ILE A 117 0.88 10.84 8.76
C ILE A 117 -0.38 11.62 8.39
N SER A 118 -0.80 11.57 7.12
CA SER A 118 -2.02 12.27 6.67
C SER A 118 -3.28 11.69 7.31
N SER A 119 -3.35 10.37 7.50
CA SER A 119 -4.44 9.73 8.26
C SER A 119 -4.45 10.16 9.73
N LEU A 120 -3.29 10.22 10.39
CA LEU A 120 -3.20 10.67 11.77
C LEU A 120 -3.61 12.14 11.92
N TRP A 121 -3.16 12.99 10.99
CA TRP A 121 -3.53 14.39 10.95
C TRP A 121 -5.04 14.57 10.77
N ALA A 122 -5.64 13.85 9.82
CA ALA A 122 -7.08 13.88 9.61
C ALA A 122 -7.86 13.33 10.81
N PHE A 123 -7.33 12.35 11.53
CA PHE A 123 -7.93 11.84 12.77
C PHE A 123 -7.93 12.88 13.90
N ILE A 124 -6.86 13.66 14.06
CA ILE A 124 -6.72 14.66 15.13
C ILE A 124 -7.58 15.90 14.88
N LEU A 125 -7.83 16.24 13.60
CA LEU A 125 -8.59 17.43 13.21
C LEU A 125 -10.10 17.20 12.99
N LEU A 126 -10.56 15.97 13.17
CA LEU A 126 -12.00 15.65 13.23
C LEU A 126 -12.60 16.13 14.54
#